data_AF-A0A8B9ZC58-F1
#
_entry.id   AF-A0A8B9ZC58-F1
#
_cell.length_a   1.000
_cell.length_b   1.000
_cell.length_c   1.000
_cell.angle_alpha   90.00
_cell.angle_beta   90.00
_cell.angle_gamma   90.00
#
_symmetry.space_group_name_H-M   'P 1'
#
loop_
_entity.id
_entity.type
_entity.pdbx_description
1 polymer ?
#
loop_
_entity_poly.entity_id
_entity_poly.type
_entity_poly.pdbx_seq_one_letter_code
_entity_poly.pdbx_strand_id
1 'polypeptide(L)'
;GGSCGGWGSPRLRCAGAARPDVSPALSVSLSQLCSLPGRALCQYFLGSVRLQRGYRGDSPTDSGKDVLEIPLPPWQERPDEPLETKRARLLYESRKRGMLENCILLSLFAKENLNHMSEQQLNLYDRLINEPSNDWDIYYWATEAKPTPAEFENDVMAMLREFAKNKKREQRLRQPDLEYLFESPR
;
A
#
# COMPACT_ATOMS: atom_id res chain seq x y z
N GLY A 1 -5.70 40.63 32.23
CA GLY A 1 -5.04 39.43 32.75
C GLY A 1 -5.64 38.20 32.08
N GLY A 2 -4.79 37.23 31.72
CA GLY A 2 -5.12 35.96 31.03
C GLY A 2 -5.22 36.13 29.51
N SER A 3 -4.23 35.85 28.65
CA SER A 3 -3.32 34.70 28.47
C SER A 3 -3.98 33.47 27.83
N CYS A 4 -4.01 33.45 26.48
CA CYS A 4 -4.24 32.27 25.65
C CYS A 4 -2.89 31.80 25.08
N GLY A 5 -2.40 30.64 25.52
CA GLY A 5 -1.19 30.02 25.01
C GLY A 5 -1.48 29.15 23.79
N GLY A 6 -1.02 29.59 22.61
CA GLY A 6 -0.96 28.78 21.39
C GLY A 6 0.39 28.07 21.28
N TRP A 7 0.37 26.75 21.08
CA TRP A 7 1.56 25.97 20.75
C TRP A 7 1.80 26.07 19.23
N GLY A 8 2.76 26.90 18.84
CA GLY A 8 3.21 27.04 17.46
C GLY A 8 4.26 25.99 17.08
N SER A 9 4.01 25.27 15.99
CA SER A 9 4.99 24.39 15.35
C SER A 9 6.15 25.18 14.74
N PRO A 10 7.43 24.79 14.95
CA PRO A 10 8.56 25.42 14.29
C PRO A 10 8.71 24.91 12.85
N ARG A 11 8.62 25.80 11.85
CA ARG A 11 9.15 25.55 10.50
C ARG A 11 10.68 25.66 10.55
N LEU A 12 11.35 24.51 10.46
CA LEU A 12 12.78 24.45 10.15
C LEU A 12 13.01 24.90 8.70
N ARG A 13 13.85 25.93 8.58
CA ARG A 13 14.26 26.59 7.34
C ARG A 13 15.60 25.95 6.94
N CYS A 14 15.60 25.04 5.96
CA CYS A 14 16.85 24.51 5.40
C CYS A 14 17.44 25.50 4.39
N ALA A 15 18.69 25.87 4.63
CA ALA A 15 19.51 26.74 3.82
C ALA A 15 20.27 25.94 2.74
N GLY A 16 20.35 26.51 1.54
CA GLY A 16 21.49 26.48 0.60
C GLY A 16 22.08 25.16 0.13
N ALA A 17 21.96 24.89 -1.18
CA ALA A 17 23.10 24.47 -2.00
C ALA A 17 22.86 24.88 -3.46
N ALA A 18 23.81 25.63 -3.99
CA ALA A 18 23.78 26.30 -5.28
C ALA A 18 24.00 25.33 -6.45
N ARG A 19 23.44 25.70 -7.61
CA ARG A 19 23.64 25.06 -8.91
C ARG A 19 25.08 25.27 -9.38
N PRO A 20 25.76 24.27 -9.99
CA PRO A 20 27.01 24.55 -10.68
C PRO A 20 26.77 25.25 -12.01
N ASP A 21 27.53 26.32 -12.17
CA ASP A 21 27.57 27.30 -13.23
C ASP A 21 28.20 26.73 -14.51
N VAL A 22 27.71 27.19 -15.66
CA VAL A 22 28.19 26.84 -17.00
C VAL A 22 28.82 28.09 -17.59
N SER A 23 30.09 28.02 -18.00
CA SER A 23 30.76 29.12 -18.70
C SER A 23 32.06 28.66 -19.41
N PRO A 24 32.56 29.42 -20.41
CA PRO A 24 32.62 28.90 -21.78
C PRO A 24 34.03 29.01 -22.43
N ALA A 25 34.02 28.77 -23.75
CA ALA A 25 34.96 29.25 -24.77
C ALA A 25 36.24 28.44 -24.99
N LEU A 26 36.30 27.75 -26.14
CA LEU A 26 37.42 27.90 -27.07
C LEU A 26 36.89 27.82 -28.51
N SER A 27 37.12 28.91 -29.23
CA SER A 27 36.85 29.13 -30.65
C SER A 27 37.87 28.40 -31.52
N VAL A 28 37.42 27.70 -32.56
CA VAL A 28 38.24 27.46 -33.76
C VAL A 28 37.37 27.59 -35.01
N SER A 29 37.92 28.31 -35.97
CA SER A 29 37.30 28.89 -37.18
C SER A 29 36.80 27.86 -38.20
N LEU A 30 35.72 28.25 -38.90
CA LEU A 30 35.19 27.59 -40.10
C LEU A 30 35.98 28.01 -41.34
N SER A 31 36.43 27.03 -42.13
CA SER A 31 36.60 27.20 -43.58
C SER A 31 36.49 25.87 -44.30
N GLN A 32 35.34 25.67 -44.95
CA GLN A 32 35.18 25.27 -46.36
C GLN A 32 35.94 24.04 -46.89
N LEU A 33 35.21 22.96 -47.26
CA LEU A 33 34.84 22.60 -48.65
C LEU A 33 34.36 21.15 -48.80
N CYS A 34 33.21 21.04 -49.45
CA CYS A 34 32.74 20.07 -50.46
C CYS A 34 33.30 18.63 -50.56
N SER A 35 32.32 17.74 -50.83
CA SER A 35 32.37 16.56 -51.71
C SER A 35 32.70 15.17 -51.11
N LEU A 36 31.69 14.29 -51.12
CA LEU A 36 31.85 12.83 -51.30
C LEU A 36 32.55 12.56 -52.65
N PRO A 37 33.26 11.43 -52.91
CA PRO A 37 32.93 10.07 -52.47
C PRO A 37 34.15 9.17 -52.12
N GLY A 38 33.91 7.94 -51.68
CA GLY A 38 34.94 6.90 -51.76
C GLY A 38 34.86 5.82 -50.69
N ARG A 39 34.55 4.60 -51.12
CA ARG A 39 34.65 3.37 -50.34
C ARG A 39 36.10 3.15 -49.88
N ALA A 40 36.30 2.88 -48.59
CA ALA A 40 37.48 2.17 -48.11
C ALA A 40 37.09 1.28 -46.94
N LEU A 41 37.18 -0.03 -47.17
CA LEU A 41 37.15 -1.07 -46.16
C LEU A 41 38.31 -0.84 -45.19
N CYS A 42 38.00 -0.51 -43.94
CA CYS A 42 38.96 -0.65 -42.86
C CYS A 42 38.28 -1.44 -41.73
N GLN A 43 38.53 -2.74 -41.73
CA GLN A 43 38.15 -3.64 -40.65
C GLN A 43 39.02 -3.30 -39.44
N TYR A 44 38.57 -2.34 -38.64
CA TYR A 44 39.11 -2.18 -37.30
C TYR A 44 38.54 -3.32 -36.45
N PHE A 45 39.42 -4.25 -36.12
CA PHE A 45 39.23 -5.26 -35.09
C PHE A 45 39.05 -4.54 -33.75
N LEU A 46 37.83 -4.04 -33.49
CA LEU A 46 37.38 -3.70 -32.16
C LEU A 46 37.21 -5.03 -31.44
N GLY A 47 38.28 -5.47 -30.80
CA GLY A 47 38.22 -6.46 -29.73
C GLY A 47 37.26 -5.93 -28.66
N SER A 48 35.97 -6.19 -28.85
CA SER A 48 34.96 -6.05 -27.82
C SER A 48 35.30 -7.07 -26.76
N VAL A 49 36.05 -6.67 -25.74
CA VAL A 49 35.85 -7.25 -24.42
C VAL A 49 34.44 -6.82 -24.03
N ARG A 50 33.42 -7.58 -24.47
CA ARG A 50 32.12 -7.55 -23.82
C ARG A 50 32.41 -8.02 -22.41
N LEU A 51 32.53 -7.07 -21.48
CA LEU A 51 32.30 -7.36 -20.08
C LEU A 51 30.86 -7.83 -20.00
N GLN A 52 30.65 -9.14 -20.11
CA GLN A 52 29.40 -9.76 -19.75
C GLN A 52 29.29 -9.62 -18.24
N ARG A 53 28.83 -8.46 -17.77
CA ARG A 53 28.19 -8.34 -16.47
C ARG A 53 26.78 -8.93 -16.62
N GLY A 54 26.73 -10.22 -16.95
CA GLY A 54 25.52 -11.02 -16.93
C GLY A 54 25.27 -11.44 -15.50
N TYR A 55 24.19 -10.97 -14.90
CA TYR A 55 23.66 -11.62 -13.70
C TYR A 55 23.17 -13.01 -14.15
N ARG A 56 23.96 -14.05 -13.86
CA ARG A 56 23.50 -15.43 -13.97
C ARG A 56 22.51 -15.62 -12.82
N GLY A 57 21.22 -15.66 -13.13
CA GLY A 57 20.13 -15.77 -12.15
C GLY A 57 20.06 -17.12 -11.43
N ASP A 58 21.20 -17.73 -11.12
CA ASP A 58 21.27 -18.90 -10.26
C ASP A 58 21.29 -18.41 -8.80
N SER A 59 20.13 -17.90 -8.34
CA SER A 59 19.90 -17.70 -6.91
C SER A 59 19.89 -19.09 -6.25
N PRO A 60 20.67 -19.33 -5.19
CA PRO A 60 20.56 -20.56 -4.41
C PRO A 60 19.10 -20.78 -4.03
N THR A 61 18.60 -22.02 -4.10
CA THR A 61 17.27 -22.35 -3.60
C THR A 61 17.16 -21.81 -2.18
N ASP A 62 16.25 -20.86 -1.98
CA ASP A 62 15.95 -20.29 -0.66
C ASP A 62 15.58 -21.46 0.24
N SER A 63 16.53 -21.86 1.09
CA SER A 63 16.39 -23.04 1.92
C SER A 63 15.36 -22.82 3.04
N GLY A 64 14.78 -21.62 3.15
CA GLY A 64 13.79 -21.24 4.16
C GLY A 64 14.34 -21.22 5.58
N LYS A 65 15.64 -21.55 5.76
CA LYS A 65 16.31 -21.66 7.06
C LYS A 65 16.56 -20.31 7.72
N ASP A 66 16.52 -19.23 6.94
CA ASP A 66 16.71 -17.85 7.40
C ASP A 66 15.38 -17.15 7.74
N VAL A 67 14.24 -17.86 7.69
CA VAL A 67 12.96 -17.36 8.18
C VAL A 67 12.99 -17.34 9.71
N LEU A 68 13.54 -16.27 10.26
CA LEU A 68 13.41 -15.96 11.68
C LEU A 68 11.97 -15.50 11.94
N GLU A 69 11.18 -16.37 12.59
CA GLU A 69 9.83 -16.04 13.01
C GLU A 69 9.91 -15.16 14.27
N ILE A 70 9.80 -13.84 14.07
CA ILE A 70 9.76 -12.88 15.17
C ILE A 70 8.35 -12.96 15.79
N PRO A 71 8.19 -13.36 17.07
CA PRO A 71 6.88 -13.46 17.67
C PRO A 71 6.27 -12.07 17.83
N LEU A 72 5.17 -11.83 17.11
CA LEU A 72 4.36 -10.63 17.27
C LEU A 72 3.63 -10.67 18.62
N PRO A 73 3.36 -9.52 19.25
CA PRO A 73 2.55 -9.49 20.46
C PRO A 73 1.16 -10.08 20.16
N PRO A 74 0.58 -10.87 21.08
CA PRO A 74 -0.75 -11.41 20.89
C PRO A 74 -1.78 -10.27 20.82
N TRP A 75 -2.75 -10.42 19.93
CA TRP A 75 -3.89 -9.51 19.86
C TRP A 75 -4.67 -9.53 21.18
N GLN A 76 -5.15 -8.36 21.61
CA GLN A 76 -5.88 -8.19 22.86
C GLN A 76 -7.25 -7.58 22.60
N GLU A 77 -8.29 -8.24 23.10
CA GLU A 77 -9.66 -7.74 23.03
C GLU A 77 -9.86 -6.52 23.94
N ARG A 78 -10.69 -5.58 23.48
CA ARG A 78 -11.03 -4.35 24.21
C ARG A 78 -12.51 -4.39 24.62
N PRO A 79 -12.83 -4.83 25.86
CA PRO A 79 -14.21 -4.95 26.32
C PRO A 79 -14.82 -3.62 26.81
N ASP A 80 -14.01 -2.67 27.27
CA ASP A 80 -14.51 -1.51 28.03
C ASP A 80 -14.84 -0.26 27.18
N GLU A 81 -14.89 -0.38 25.86
CA GLU A 81 -15.17 0.76 24.96
C GLU A 81 -16.67 0.84 24.59
N PRO A 82 -17.25 2.06 24.52
CA PRO A 82 -18.64 2.21 24.08
C PRO A 82 -18.78 1.87 22.59
N LEU A 83 -19.95 1.35 22.20
CA LEU A 83 -20.19 0.82 20.85
C LEU A 83 -19.87 1.81 19.73
N GLU A 84 -20.20 3.10 19.90
CA GLU A 84 -19.89 4.11 18.88
C GLU A 84 -18.38 4.34 18.71
N THR A 85 -17.62 4.31 19.81
CA THR A 85 -16.16 4.41 19.76
C THR A 85 -15.56 3.19 19.10
N LYS A 86 -16.09 1.99 19.39
CA LYS A 86 -15.69 0.75 18.72
C LYS A 86 -15.92 0.80 17.21
N ARG A 87 -17.10 1.23 16.77
CA ARG A 87 -17.41 1.40 15.34
C ARG A 87 -16.48 2.40 14.66
N ALA A 88 -16.23 3.54 15.29
CA ALA A 88 -15.33 4.56 14.76
C ALA A 88 -13.88 4.03 14.62
N ARG A 89 -13.41 3.28 15.61
CA ARG A 89 -12.10 2.62 15.59
C ARG A 89 -12.01 1.57 14.47
N LEU A 90 -12.97 0.65 14.42
CA LEU A 90 -13.00 -0.41 13.40
C LEU A 90 -13.11 0.17 11.99
N LEU A 91 -13.84 1.26 11.80
CA LEU A 91 -13.89 1.98 10.53
C LEU A 91 -12.51 2.53 10.16
N TYR A 92 -11.79 3.13 11.11
CA TYR A 92 -10.44 3.63 10.87
C TYR A 92 -9.48 2.51 10.48
N GLU A 93 -9.46 1.41 11.24
CA GLU A 93 -8.61 0.23 11.01
C GLU A 93 -8.91 -0.42 9.65
N SER A 94 -10.19 -0.51 9.27
CA SER A 94 -10.62 -1.02 7.96
C SER A 94 -10.11 -0.17 6.79
N ARG A 95 -9.97 1.14 7.00
CA ARG A 95 -9.52 2.09 5.96
C ARG A 95 -8.00 2.19 5.83
N LYS A 96 -7.24 1.74 6.82
CA LYS A 96 -5.78 1.92 6.94
C LYS A 96 -5.04 0.57 6.90
N ARG A 97 -5.11 -0.11 5.75
CA ARG A 97 -4.43 -1.40 5.52
C ARG A 97 -3.18 -1.25 4.65
N GLY A 98 -2.31 -2.26 4.64
CA GLY A 98 -1.08 -2.25 3.84
C GLY A 98 -1.29 -2.39 2.33
N MET A 99 -2.47 -2.84 1.90
CA MET A 99 -2.83 -3.04 0.49
C MET A 99 -4.11 -2.30 0.09
N LEU A 100 -4.19 -1.89 -1.17
CA LEU A 100 -5.31 -1.10 -1.69
C LEU A 100 -6.58 -1.95 -1.81
N GLU A 101 -6.43 -3.23 -2.14
CA GLU A 101 -7.49 -4.20 -2.33
C GLU A 101 -8.34 -4.32 -1.05
N ASN A 102 -7.69 -4.59 0.08
CA ASN A 102 -8.36 -4.61 1.39
C ASN A 102 -8.88 -3.24 1.80
N CYS A 103 -8.11 -2.17 1.55
CA CYS A 103 -8.54 -0.82 1.84
C CYS A 103 -9.89 -0.49 1.18
N ILE A 104 -10.12 -0.89 -0.07
CA ILE A 104 -11.38 -0.64 -0.77
C ILE A 104 -12.45 -1.62 -0.31
N LEU A 105 -12.13 -2.92 -0.24
CA LEU A 105 -13.10 -3.95 0.14
C LEU A 105 -13.67 -3.73 1.54
N LEU A 106 -12.79 -3.57 2.54
CA LEU A 106 -13.18 -3.43 3.94
C LEU A 106 -13.82 -2.06 4.23
N SER A 107 -13.37 -0.98 3.58
CA SER A 107 -13.98 0.34 3.80
C SER A 107 -15.43 0.43 3.28
N LEU A 108 -15.72 -0.24 2.16
CA LEU A 108 -17.08 -0.32 1.63
C LEU A 108 -17.94 -1.27 2.48
N PHE A 109 -17.39 -2.42 2.88
CA PHE A 109 -18.06 -3.34 3.79
C PHE A 109 -18.42 -2.65 5.11
N ALA A 110 -17.48 -1.91 5.68
CA ALA A 110 -17.65 -1.17 6.93
C ALA A 110 -18.75 -0.12 6.82
N LYS A 111 -18.79 0.63 5.71
CA LYS A 111 -19.82 1.64 5.45
C LYS A 111 -21.23 1.06 5.52
N GLU A 112 -21.45 -0.12 4.96
CA GLU A 112 -22.78 -0.73 4.87
C GLU A 112 -23.18 -1.50 6.13
N ASN A 113 -22.21 -2.12 6.82
CA ASN A 113 -22.52 -3.11 7.85
C ASN A 113 -22.24 -2.63 9.28
N LEU A 114 -21.25 -1.75 9.54
CA LEU A 114 -20.87 -1.40 10.92
C LEU A 114 -22.00 -0.79 11.76
N ASN A 115 -22.86 0.01 11.13
CA ASN A 115 -24.00 0.65 11.81
C ASN A 115 -25.10 -0.36 12.18
N HIS A 116 -25.20 -1.47 11.45
CA HIS A 116 -26.25 -2.48 11.62
C HIS A 116 -25.78 -3.69 12.45
N MET A 117 -24.47 -3.85 12.65
CA MET A 117 -23.89 -4.96 13.40
C MET A 117 -24.15 -4.84 14.91
N SER A 118 -24.40 -6.00 15.52
CA SER A 118 -24.43 -6.17 16.97
C SER A 118 -23.02 -6.11 17.58
N GLU A 119 -22.93 -5.91 18.89
CA GLU A 119 -21.65 -5.91 19.61
C GLU A 119 -20.84 -7.19 19.40
N GLN A 120 -21.50 -8.35 19.41
CA GLN A 120 -20.85 -9.64 19.17
C GLN A 120 -20.23 -9.70 17.76
N GLN A 121 -20.93 -9.19 16.76
CA GLN A 121 -20.44 -9.10 15.38
C GLN A 121 -19.28 -8.11 15.25
N LEU A 122 -19.33 -6.98 15.97
CA LEU A 122 -18.21 -6.04 16.01
C LEU A 122 -16.96 -6.68 16.62
N ASN A 123 -17.09 -7.53 17.65
CA ASN A 123 -15.97 -8.26 18.24
C ASN A 123 -15.38 -9.29 17.26
N LEU A 124 -16.25 -10.03 16.56
CA LEU A 124 -15.82 -10.99 15.53
C LEU A 124 -15.12 -10.28 14.36
N TYR A 125 -15.63 -9.12 13.96
CA TYR A 125 -15.01 -8.29 12.93
C TYR A 125 -13.66 -7.73 13.37
N ASP A 126 -13.56 -7.26 14.62
CA ASP A 126 -12.31 -6.77 15.21
C ASP A 126 -11.21 -7.84 15.17
N ARG A 127 -11.54 -9.06 15.60
CA ARG A 127 -10.64 -10.21 15.50
C ARG A 127 -10.25 -10.49 14.05
N LEU A 128 -11.23 -10.60 13.16
CA LEU A 128 -10.98 -10.91 11.74
C LEU A 128 -9.99 -9.95 11.06
N ILE A 129 -10.06 -8.65 11.36
CA ILE A 129 -9.19 -7.66 10.69
C ILE A 129 -7.86 -7.45 11.41
N ASN A 130 -7.78 -7.63 12.74
CA ASN A 130 -6.61 -7.23 13.53
C ASN A 130 -5.77 -8.40 14.05
N GLU A 131 -6.32 -9.62 14.12
CA GLU A 131 -5.60 -10.80 14.59
C GLU A 131 -4.64 -11.37 13.52
N PRO A 132 -5.01 -11.48 12.23
CA PRO A 132 -4.09 -11.98 11.21
C PRO A 132 -2.94 -11.00 10.97
N SER A 133 -1.71 -11.49 11.03
CA SER A 133 -0.50 -10.67 10.79
C SER A 133 -0.34 -10.27 9.32
N ASN A 134 -0.95 -11.02 8.39
CA ASN A 134 -0.81 -10.82 6.96
C ASN A 134 -2.15 -10.38 6.33
N ASP A 135 -2.15 -9.16 5.78
CA ASP A 135 -3.29 -8.61 5.07
C ASP A 135 -3.75 -9.48 3.88
N TRP A 136 -2.84 -10.18 3.19
CA TRP A 136 -3.19 -11.00 2.03
C TRP A 136 -4.10 -12.17 2.39
N ASP A 137 -3.95 -12.73 3.59
CA ASP A 137 -4.75 -13.88 3.99
C ASP A 137 -6.23 -13.48 4.17
N ILE A 138 -6.52 -12.29 4.69
CA ILE A 138 -7.88 -11.73 4.75
C ILE A 138 -8.50 -11.64 3.36
N TYR A 139 -7.74 -11.14 2.37
CA TYR A 139 -8.21 -11.04 0.99
C TYR A 139 -8.51 -12.42 0.39
N TYR A 140 -7.63 -13.39 0.62
CA TYR A 140 -7.81 -14.75 0.10
C TYR A 140 -8.97 -15.49 0.74
N TRP A 141 -9.23 -15.28 2.03
CA TRP A 141 -10.40 -15.83 2.69
C TRP A 141 -11.68 -15.19 2.16
N ALA A 142 -11.69 -13.87 1.97
CA ALA A 142 -12.85 -13.13 1.46
C ALA A 142 -13.20 -13.53 0.02
N THR A 143 -12.20 -13.82 -0.81
CA THR A 143 -12.35 -14.26 -2.20
C THR A 143 -12.50 -15.78 -2.36
N GLU A 144 -12.51 -16.53 -1.25
CA GLU A 144 -12.56 -18.00 -1.24
C GLU A 144 -11.39 -18.66 -2.01
N ALA A 145 -10.29 -17.92 -2.22
CA ALA A 145 -9.09 -18.42 -2.88
C ALA A 145 -8.27 -19.37 -1.98
N LYS A 146 -8.37 -19.19 -0.66
CA LYS A 146 -7.83 -20.08 0.37
C LYS A 146 -8.94 -20.43 1.38
N PRO A 147 -8.91 -21.62 1.99
CA PRO A 147 -9.84 -21.95 3.07
C PRO A 147 -9.61 -21.02 4.27
N THR A 148 -10.70 -20.55 4.85
CA THR A 148 -10.68 -19.76 6.08
C THR A 148 -10.35 -20.68 7.26
N PRO A 149 -9.44 -20.29 8.17
CA PRO A 149 -9.20 -21.02 9.42
C PRO A 149 -10.48 -21.11 10.27
N ALA A 150 -10.62 -22.18 11.05
CA ALA A 150 -11.82 -22.42 11.87
C ALA A 150 -12.13 -21.28 12.86
N GLU A 151 -11.10 -20.57 13.32
CA GLU A 151 -11.21 -19.43 14.24
C GLU A 151 -11.91 -18.22 13.60
N PHE A 152 -11.78 -18.07 12.28
CA PHE A 152 -12.38 -16.97 11.51
C PHE A 152 -13.61 -17.41 10.71
N GLU A 153 -14.02 -18.69 10.79
CA GLU A 153 -15.21 -19.20 10.12
C GLU A 153 -16.47 -18.84 10.92
N ASN A 154 -16.88 -17.57 10.80
CA ASN A 154 -18.00 -16.99 11.52
C ASN A 154 -19.00 -16.27 10.59
N ASP A 155 -20.05 -15.70 11.17
CA ASP A 155 -21.11 -14.99 10.44
C ASP A 155 -20.58 -13.75 9.70
N VAL A 156 -19.67 -13.00 10.32
CA VAL A 156 -19.01 -11.84 9.71
C VAL A 156 -18.19 -12.23 8.49
N MET A 157 -17.47 -13.35 8.54
CA MET A 157 -16.72 -13.86 7.40
C MET A 157 -17.66 -14.27 6.26
N ALA A 158 -18.80 -14.88 6.58
CA ALA A 158 -19.83 -15.19 5.58
C ALA A 158 -20.41 -13.93 4.92
N MET A 159 -20.68 -12.87 5.71
CA MET A 159 -21.08 -11.56 5.20
C MET A 159 -20.01 -10.94 4.30
N LEU A 160 -18.73 -11.05 4.67
CA LEU A 160 -17.61 -10.51 3.90
C LEU A 160 -17.44 -11.25 2.57
N ARG A 161 -17.55 -12.58 2.53
CA ARG A 161 -17.52 -13.38 1.29
C ARG A 161 -18.66 -13.02 0.35
N GLU A 162 -19.87 -12.91 0.89
CA GLU A 162 -21.03 -12.48 0.11
C GLU A 162 -20.84 -11.06 -0.44
N PHE A 163 -20.28 -10.16 0.37
CA PHE A 163 -19.95 -8.81 -0.06
C PHE A 163 -18.89 -8.81 -1.18
N ALA A 164 -17.85 -9.65 -1.08
CA ALA A 164 -16.78 -9.76 -2.06
C ALA A 164 -17.26 -10.22 -3.44
N LYS A 165 -18.30 -11.09 -3.49
CA LYS A 165 -18.90 -11.57 -4.76
C LYS A 165 -19.51 -10.47 -5.62
N ASN A 166 -19.84 -9.31 -5.03
CA ASN A 166 -20.36 -8.13 -5.75
C ASN A 166 -21.48 -8.47 -6.76
N LYS A 167 -22.52 -9.18 -6.32
CA LYS A 167 -23.63 -9.61 -7.19
C LYS A 167 -24.34 -8.45 -7.91
N LYS A 168 -24.32 -7.27 -7.30
CA LYS A 168 -24.89 -6.03 -7.86
C LYS A 168 -24.01 -5.36 -8.93
N ARG A 169 -22.79 -5.86 -9.15
CA ARG A 169 -21.79 -5.31 -10.09
C ARG A 169 -21.51 -3.82 -9.86
N GLU A 170 -21.48 -3.43 -8.60
CA GLU A 170 -21.17 -2.06 -8.19
C GLU A 170 -19.74 -1.70 -8.54
N GLN A 171 -19.50 -0.44 -8.91
CA GLN A 171 -18.15 0.05 -9.18
C GLN A 171 -17.41 0.31 -7.86
N ARG A 172 -16.39 -0.51 -7.58
CA ARG A 172 -15.57 -0.42 -6.36
C ARG A 172 -14.17 0.08 -6.70
N LEU A 173 -14.09 1.34 -7.13
CA LEU A 173 -12.85 1.95 -7.62
C LEU A 173 -12.10 2.74 -6.55
N ARG A 174 -12.81 3.27 -5.55
CA ARG A 174 -12.26 4.16 -4.52
C ARG A 174 -12.89 3.88 -3.18
N GLN A 175 -12.18 4.25 -2.11
CA GLN A 175 -12.74 4.28 -0.78
C GLN A 175 -13.90 5.29 -0.71
N PRO A 176 -14.96 5.00 0.08
CA PRO A 176 -16.07 5.92 0.24
C PRO A 176 -15.65 7.17 1.03
N ASP A 177 -16.24 8.30 0.68
CA ASP A 177 -16.14 9.55 1.43
C ASP A 177 -16.79 9.37 2.82
N LEU A 178 -16.40 10.16 3.81
CA LEU A 178 -16.87 10.01 5.20
C LEU A 178 -18.22 10.72 5.47
N GLU A 179 -18.82 11.36 4.46
CA GLU A 179 -20.04 12.17 4.59
C GLU A 179 -21.23 11.37 5.16
N TYR A 180 -21.32 10.08 4.84
CA TYR A 180 -22.38 9.19 5.31
C TYR A 180 -22.43 9.02 6.84
N LEU A 181 -21.35 9.36 7.56
CA LEU A 181 -21.34 9.31 9.03
C LEU A 181 -22.13 10.47 9.65
N PHE A 182 -22.35 11.54 8.91
CA PHE A 182 -23.05 12.75 9.37
C PHE A 182 -24.46 12.87 8.79
N GLU A 183 -24.80 12.08 7.76
CA GLU A 183 -26.14 12.01 7.21
C GLU A 183 -27.08 11.28 8.20
N SER A 184 -28.29 11.82 8.39
CA SER A 184 -29.33 11.11 9.15
C SER A 184 -29.76 9.85 8.37
N PRO A 185 -30.00 8.70 9.04
CA PRO A 185 -30.50 7.52 8.36
C PRO A 185 -31.80 7.87 7.62
N ARG A 186 -31.83 7.60 6.31
CA ARG A 186 -32.99 7.84 5.45
C ARG A 186 -34.05 6.77 5.64
#